data_AF-A0A5D6Y9B0-F1
#
_entry.id   AF-A0A5D6Y9B0-F1
#
_cell.length_a   1.000
_cell.length_b   1.000
_cell.length_c   1.000
_cell.angle_alpha   90.00
_cell.angle_beta   90.00
_cell.angle_gamma   90.00
#
_symmetry.space_group_name_H-M   'P 1'
#
loop_
_entity.id
_entity.type
_entity.pdbx_description
1 polymer ?
#
loop_
_entity_poly.entity_id
_entity_poly.type
_entity_poly.pdbx_seq_one_letter_code
_entity_poly.pdbx_strand_id
1 'polypeptide(L)'
;EATPLLPSQTKKRQTMSRWIEPDEDAGGGGRQKRGGGGGGRQMLCLQFSQLLLLALDLAALLLAARVSLGGAGFWGLDWLVQPTHVQWRFWGVPVAATLAKCALFALAMGLPHVRALAWACYALSLALLVVLARDAFALDAYSQAFEDANQLATANIANSLPLVFTVLEVVNLNYLLDQIAPPPTATAAALDNLDVPAPAPAPELEQQPRGISFVKMVYILKPYFWPHGAANKLRAVSTYVVLIVSKLANLASPLYMAEATNALLAKDTARALGNLVAFTALVLVSKLFRELQSLIYLRVKQTAYVELATLTYEHVHSLSYDWHVRKKLGDVLRSMDRGVESANAVVSYVFLYLFPTLAEAVAVTVVFALHFQLASLSFLAFASLAVYVFVTIKITLWRKKYREASTRHDNEYHDKATDALLNYETIKYFSNERHEVETYARVIDKYQRYSISVQASLSVLNGVQSVIIQLTVLGALGLAAPHVVASSGRPIDIGAFVAISVYLNNLFQPLFNLGGIYNMVINSVVDMKKLSELLSVEPDVVDAADARELRSNRTMLIIAHRLSTRKANNNNNSSSGGGLSRGEEL
;
A
#
# COMPACT_ATOMS: atom_id res chain seq x y z
N GLU A 1 55.90 32.00 -39.88
CA GLU A 1 55.54 31.95 -38.45
C GLU A 1 54.83 33.24 -38.05
N ALA A 2 54.00 33.15 -37.01
CA ALA A 2 53.23 34.20 -36.30
C ALA A 2 51.79 34.52 -36.79
N THR A 3 50.84 34.02 -35.98
CA THR A 3 49.42 34.36 -35.71
C THR A 3 49.15 35.86 -35.39
N PRO A 4 47.91 36.34 -35.13
CA PRO A 4 46.52 35.90 -35.45
C PRO A 4 45.58 37.05 -35.95
N LEU A 5 44.31 36.75 -36.29
CA LEU A 5 43.05 37.45 -35.92
C LEU A 5 41.86 36.96 -36.80
N LEU A 6 40.77 36.54 -36.16
CA LEU A 6 39.44 36.21 -36.74
C LEU A 6 38.73 37.47 -37.32
N PRO A 7 37.56 37.42 -38.02
CA PRO A 7 36.66 36.27 -38.34
C PRO A 7 36.11 36.24 -39.81
N SER A 8 35.57 35.11 -40.28
CA SER A 8 34.29 35.10 -41.05
C SER A 8 33.74 33.69 -41.33
N GLN A 9 32.44 33.53 -41.00
CA GLN A 9 31.43 32.76 -41.72
C GLN A 9 31.67 31.27 -42.00
N THR A 10 31.48 30.43 -40.97
CA THR A 10 31.17 29.01 -41.18
C THR A 10 29.66 28.76 -41.07
N LYS A 11 29.07 28.30 -42.19
CA LYS A 11 27.73 27.69 -42.30
C LYS A 11 27.40 26.83 -41.07
N LYS A 12 26.43 27.26 -40.27
CA LYS A 12 25.80 26.43 -39.24
C LYS A 12 24.97 25.33 -39.91
N ARG A 13 25.44 24.08 -39.80
CA ARG A 13 24.61 22.88 -39.93
C ARG A 13 23.47 22.99 -38.92
N GLN A 14 22.23 22.97 -39.42
CA GLN A 14 21.02 22.92 -38.59
C GLN A 14 20.93 21.54 -37.92
N THR A 15 21.36 21.45 -36.67
CA THR A 15 20.88 20.44 -35.73
C THR A 15 19.59 20.97 -35.11
N MET A 16 18.44 20.45 -35.55
CA MET A 16 17.13 20.78 -34.98
C MET A 16 17.00 20.12 -33.59
N SER A 17 17.47 20.82 -32.57
CA SER A 17 16.97 20.72 -31.20
C SER A 17 16.27 22.04 -30.90
N ARG A 18 14.96 22.11 -31.15
CA ARG A 18 14.15 23.24 -30.70
C ARG A 18 12.87 22.72 -30.08
N TRP A 19 12.95 22.51 -28.76
CA TRP A 19 11.82 22.62 -27.87
C TRP A 19 11.18 23.99 -28.12
N ILE A 20 9.89 23.99 -28.45
CA ILE A 20 9.07 25.19 -28.57
C ILE A 20 8.45 25.40 -27.19
N GLU A 21 8.90 26.42 -26.47
CA GLU A 21 8.10 27.07 -25.45
C GLU A 21 7.04 27.93 -26.17
N PRO A 22 5.78 27.98 -25.67
CA PRO A 22 4.76 28.83 -26.25
C PRO A 22 4.92 30.26 -25.71
N ASP A 23 5.20 31.21 -26.62
CA ASP A 23 4.95 32.62 -26.37
C ASP A 23 3.43 32.87 -26.36
N GLU A 24 2.99 33.58 -25.32
CA GLU A 24 1.64 34.11 -25.18
C GLU A 24 1.34 35.19 -26.24
N ASP A 25 0.04 35.28 -26.56
CA ASP A 25 -0.67 36.40 -27.20
C ASP A 25 -0.47 36.67 -28.71
N ALA A 26 -1.38 36.12 -29.52
CA ALA A 26 -2.49 36.89 -30.12
C ALA A 26 -3.23 36.09 -31.23
N GLY A 27 -4.55 35.91 -31.04
CA GLY A 27 -5.53 35.92 -32.14
C GLY A 27 -5.73 34.68 -33.02
N GLY A 28 -6.68 33.82 -32.63
CA GLY A 28 -7.76 33.34 -33.51
C GLY A 28 -7.47 32.37 -34.67
N GLY A 29 -7.79 31.08 -34.44
CA GLY A 29 -8.56 30.25 -35.37
C GLY A 29 -7.80 29.28 -36.30
N GLY A 30 -8.12 27.98 -36.21
CA GLY A 30 -7.98 27.09 -37.37
C GLY A 30 -7.47 25.66 -37.19
N ARG A 31 -8.27 24.82 -36.51
CA ARG A 31 -8.63 23.43 -36.93
C ARG A 31 -7.54 22.33 -36.94
N GLN A 32 -7.68 21.43 -35.97
CA GLN A 32 -7.09 20.09 -35.94
C GLN A 32 -8.22 19.03 -36.07
N LYS A 33 -8.05 18.05 -36.97
CA LYS A 33 -8.92 16.87 -37.15
C LYS A 33 -8.35 15.66 -36.39
N ARG A 34 -9.24 14.77 -35.94
CA ARG A 34 -9.20 14.00 -34.67
C ARG A 34 -9.42 12.49 -34.88
N GLY A 35 -9.20 11.70 -33.81
CA GLY A 35 -10.04 10.57 -33.38
C GLY A 35 -9.34 9.58 -32.40
N GLY A 36 -9.84 9.12 -31.24
CA GLY A 36 -11.02 9.47 -30.41
C GLY A 36 -11.79 8.26 -29.80
N GLY A 37 -11.99 8.21 -28.46
CA GLY A 37 -13.03 7.38 -27.79
C GLY A 37 -12.88 7.15 -26.25
N GLY A 38 -13.45 8.01 -25.37
CA GLY A 38 -13.47 7.76 -23.91
C GLY A 38 -14.06 8.84 -22.96
N GLY A 39 -13.99 10.14 -23.29
CA GLY A 39 -14.20 11.22 -22.29
C GLY A 39 -15.63 11.53 -21.80
N GLY A 40 -16.69 11.18 -22.53
CA GLY A 40 -18.05 11.66 -22.22
C GLY A 40 -18.70 11.08 -20.95
N ARG A 41 -18.38 9.83 -20.59
CA ARG A 41 -18.95 9.16 -19.40
C ARG A 41 -18.33 9.62 -18.09
N GLN A 42 -17.07 10.08 -18.12
CA GLN A 42 -16.34 10.52 -16.93
C GLN A 42 -16.88 11.86 -16.42
N MET A 43 -17.19 12.78 -17.32
CA MET A 43 -17.69 14.11 -16.99
C MET A 43 -19.09 14.09 -16.33
N LEU A 44 -20.00 13.27 -16.83
CA LEU A 44 -21.34 13.06 -16.24
C LEU A 44 -21.26 12.45 -14.83
N CYS A 45 -20.31 11.53 -14.61
CA CYS A 45 -20.14 10.86 -13.31
C CYS A 45 -19.62 11.84 -12.24
N LEU A 46 -18.71 12.75 -12.63
CA LEU A 46 -18.19 13.80 -11.74
C LEU A 46 -19.24 14.86 -11.40
N GLN A 47 -20.02 15.31 -12.39
CA GLN A 47 -21.14 16.25 -12.17
C GLN A 47 -22.20 15.65 -11.24
N PHE A 48 -22.52 14.37 -11.43
CA PHE A 48 -23.45 13.65 -10.55
C PHE A 48 -22.89 13.51 -9.12
N SER A 49 -21.60 13.23 -8.98
CA SER A 49 -20.95 13.14 -7.66
C SER A 49 -20.99 14.46 -6.89
N GLN A 50 -20.85 15.60 -7.56
CA GLN A 50 -20.95 16.92 -6.90
C GLN A 50 -22.37 17.28 -6.49
N LEU A 51 -23.36 17.00 -7.35
CA LEU A 51 -24.77 17.17 -6.98
C LEU A 51 -25.15 16.31 -5.78
N LEU A 52 -24.66 15.07 -5.74
CA LEU A 52 -24.90 14.15 -4.64
C LEU A 52 -24.28 14.66 -3.32
N LEU A 53 -23.07 15.23 -3.38
CA LEU A 53 -22.40 15.84 -2.22
C LEU A 53 -23.18 17.05 -1.69
N LEU A 54 -23.61 17.96 -2.57
CA LEU A 54 -24.43 19.12 -2.20
C LEU A 54 -25.79 18.72 -1.61
N ALA A 55 -26.41 17.68 -2.17
CA ALA A 55 -27.69 17.15 -1.66
C ALA A 55 -27.52 16.49 -0.28
N LEU A 56 -26.42 15.77 -0.05
CA LEU A 56 -26.09 15.17 1.25
C LEU A 56 -25.78 16.24 2.30
N ASP A 57 -25.05 17.30 1.95
CA ASP A 57 -24.76 18.43 2.85
C ASP A 57 -26.05 19.14 3.28
N LEU A 58 -26.93 19.47 2.33
CA LEU A 58 -28.23 20.09 2.61
C LEU A 58 -29.12 19.18 3.47
N ALA A 59 -29.16 17.87 3.18
CA ALA A 59 -29.94 16.90 3.95
C ALA A 59 -29.41 16.77 5.39
N ALA A 60 -28.09 16.75 5.57
CA ALA A 60 -27.45 16.69 6.88
C ALA A 60 -27.76 17.95 7.72
N LEU A 61 -27.68 19.14 7.11
CA LEU A 61 -28.03 20.40 7.75
C LEU A 61 -29.50 20.48 8.19
N LEU A 62 -30.43 20.07 7.32
CA LEU A 62 -31.85 20.06 7.64
C LEU A 62 -32.20 19.04 8.73
N LEU A 63 -31.52 17.89 8.74
CA LEU A 63 -31.70 16.87 9.77
C LEU A 63 -31.17 17.36 11.13
N ALA A 64 -29.98 17.97 11.15
CA ALA A 64 -29.42 18.57 12.36
C ALA A 64 -30.30 19.72 12.89
N ALA A 65 -30.82 20.57 12.01
CA ALA A 65 -31.72 21.67 12.37
C ALA A 65 -33.03 21.13 12.99
N ARG A 66 -33.60 20.08 12.40
CA ARG A 66 -34.82 19.42 12.91
C ARG A 66 -34.62 18.82 14.30
N VAL A 67 -33.44 18.26 14.58
CA VAL A 67 -33.11 17.69 15.90
C VAL A 67 -32.97 18.80 16.95
N SER A 68 -32.36 19.94 16.61
CA SER A 68 -32.14 21.05 17.54
C SER A 68 -33.39 21.89 17.84
N LEU A 69 -34.19 22.19 16.81
CA LEU A 69 -35.37 23.08 16.90
C LEU A 69 -36.64 22.34 17.37
N GLY A 70 -36.60 21.00 17.39
CA GLY A 70 -37.76 20.16 17.64
C GLY A 70 -38.77 20.16 16.50
N GLY A 71 -39.66 19.16 16.48
CA GLY A 71 -40.59 18.92 15.38
C GLY A 71 -41.53 20.10 15.07
N ALA A 72 -42.04 20.80 16.07
CA ALA A 72 -42.95 21.93 15.88
C ALA A 72 -42.22 23.25 15.51
N GLY A 73 -41.03 23.49 16.04
CA GLY A 73 -40.22 24.68 15.75
C GLY A 73 -39.58 24.66 14.36
N PHE A 74 -39.25 23.47 13.85
CA PHE A 74 -38.68 23.32 12.51
C PHE A 74 -39.66 23.76 11.39
N TRP A 75 -40.95 23.41 11.50
CA TRP A 75 -41.96 23.71 10.48
C TRP A 75 -42.45 25.16 10.46
N GLY A 76 -42.10 25.97 11.47
CA GLY A 76 -42.44 27.39 11.51
C GLY A 76 -41.68 28.25 10.49
N LEU A 77 -40.53 27.77 9.98
CA LEU A 77 -39.64 28.47 9.02
C LEU A 77 -39.15 29.88 9.43
N ASP A 78 -39.62 30.43 10.54
CA ASP A 78 -39.22 31.74 11.07
C ASP A 78 -37.70 31.82 11.34
N TRP A 79 -37.10 30.70 11.77
CA TRP A 79 -35.65 30.55 11.98
C TRP A 79 -34.81 30.68 10.69
N LEU A 80 -35.41 30.49 9.52
CA LEU A 80 -34.74 30.58 8.21
C LEU A 80 -34.89 31.97 7.57
N VAL A 81 -35.98 32.69 7.88
CA VAL A 81 -36.38 33.92 7.17
C VAL A 81 -36.13 35.19 7.99
N GLN A 82 -36.20 35.13 9.33
CA GLN A 82 -36.13 36.33 10.17
C GLN A 82 -34.70 36.59 10.71
N PRO A 83 -33.99 37.62 10.21
CA PRO A 83 -32.60 37.90 10.61
C PRO A 83 -32.44 38.44 12.05
N THR A 84 -33.55 38.71 12.73
CA THR A 84 -33.59 39.19 14.12
C THR A 84 -33.43 38.07 15.16
N HIS A 85 -33.66 36.81 14.78
CA HIS A 85 -33.50 35.66 15.68
C HIS A 85 -32.05 35.17 15.71
N VAL A 86 -31.53 34.88 16.91
CA VAL A 86 -30.17 34.32 17.11
C VAL A 86 -30.00 33.01 16.34
N GLN A 87 -31.07 32.23 16.20
CA GLN A 87 -31.11 30.97 15.46
C GLN A 87 -30.87 31.13 13.96
N TRP A 88 -31.22 32.29 13.37
CA TRP A 88 -31.00 32.56 11.95
C TRP A 88 -29.52 32.60 11.60
N ARG A 89 -28.70 33.15 12.50
CA ARG A 89 -27.25 33.26 12.27
C ARG A 89 -26.54 31.90 12.29
N PHE A 90 -27.00 30.96 13.11
CA PHE A 90 -26.35 29.65 13.28
C PHE A 90 -26.97 28.52 12.44
N TRP A 91 -28.26 28.61 12.09
CA TRP A 91 -28.96 27.59 11.28
C TRP A 91 -29.40 28.13 9.92
N GLY A 92 -29.91 29.37 9.88
CA GLY A 92 -30.40 30.01 8.66
C GLY A 92 -29.31 30.35 7.67
N VAL A 93 -28.19 30.93 8.12
CA VAL A 93 -27.05 31.32 7.25
C VAL A 93 -26.40 30.11 6.56
N PRO A 94 -26.05 29.00 7.23
CA PRO A 94 -25.50 27.82 6.56
C PRO A 94 -26.47 27.20 5.53
N VAL A 95 -27.77 27.11 5.87
CA VAL A 95 -28.80 26.53 4.98
C VAL A 95 -29.07 27.44 3.78
N ALA A 96 -29.20 28.75 3.98
CA ALA A 96 -29.39 29.71 2.90
C ALA A 96 -28.18 29.73 1.96
N ALA A 97 -26.97 29.62 2.50
CA ALA A 97 -25.75 29.67 1.71
C ALA A 97 -25.49 28.36 0.94
N THR A 98 -25.85 27.19 1.48
CA THR A 98 -25.84 25.91 0.73
C THR A 98 -26.91 25.88 -0.36
N LEU A 99 -28.11 26.42 -0.10
CA LEU A 99 -29.14 26.61 -1.15
C LEU A 99 -28.67 27.54 -2.27
N ALA A 100 -28.02 28.65 -1.93
CA ALA A 100 -27.45 29.58 -2.91
C ALA A 100 -26.38 28.90 -3.78
N LYS A 101 -25.52 28.05 -3.20
CA LYS A 101 -24.56 27.23 -3.97
C LYS A 101 -25.25 26.23 -4.88
N CYS A 102 -26.25 25.50 -4.40
CA CYS A 102 -27.01 24.56 -5.23
C CYS A 102 -27.63 25.26 -6.45
N ALA A 103 -28.20 26.45 -6.25
CA ALA A 103 -28.74 27.27 -7.33
C ALA A 103 -27.65 27.75 -8.31
N LEU A 104 -26.51 28.23 -7.80
CA LEU A 104 -25.38 28.65 -8.64
C LEU A 104 -24.75 27.50 -9.41
N PHE A 105 -24.64 26.31 -8.81
CA PHE A 105 -24.12 25.11 -9.46
C PHE A 105 -25.08 24.57 -10.52
N ALA A 106 -26.39 24.58 -10.25
CA ALA A 106 -27.40 24.25 -11.25
C ALA A 106 -27.40 25.24 -12.43
N LEU A 107 -27.22 26.54 -12.17
CA LEU A 107 -27.02 27.55 -13.20
C LEU A 107 -25.72 27.36 -13.98
N ALA A 108 -24.63 26.98 -13.30
CA ALA A 108 -23.34 26.70 -13.93
C ALA A 108 -23.40 25.52 -14.90
N MET A 109 -24.27 24.53 -14.64
CA MET A 109 -24.51 23.41 -15.56
C MET A 109 -25.35 23.79 -16.79
N GLY A 110 -26.10 24.89 -16.74
CA GLY A 110 -26.98 25.33 -17.82
C GLY A 110 -26.37 26.33 -18.82
N LEU A 111 -25.25 26.98 -18.50
CA LEU A 111 -24.71 28.11 -19.28
C LEU A 111 -23.30 27.82 -19.86
N PRO A 112 -22.99 28.30 -21.09
CA PRO A 112 -21.73 28.01 -21.79
C PRO A 112 -20.50 28.73 -21.21
N HIS A 113 -20.65 29.65 -20.27
CA HIS A 113 -19.56 30.37 -19.58
C HIS A 113 -19.25 29.77 -18.20
N VAL A 114 -18.89 28.49 -18.19
CA VAL A 114 -18.69 27.67 -16.98
C VAL A 114 -17.58 28.22 -16.06
N ARG A 115 -16.53 28.84 -16.61
CA ARG A 115 -15.36 29.27 -15.83
C ARG A 115 -15.65 30.47 -14.93
N ALA A 116 -16.26 31.54 -15.45
CA ALA A 116 -16.55 32.74 -14.66
C ALA A 116 -17.54 32.47 -13.51
N LEU A 117 -18.55 31.64 -13.79
CA LEU A 117 -19.57 31.25 -12.80
C LEU A 117 -18.99 30.31 -11.73
N ALA A 118 -18.01 29.47 -12.09
CA ALA A 118 -17.29 28.64 -11.13
C ALA A 118 -16.34 29.45 -10.23
N TRP A 119 -15.64 30.46 -10.75
CA TRP A 119 -14.85 31.40 -9.94
C TRP A 119 -15.73 32.20 -8.97
N ALA A 120 -16.93 32.60 -9.40
CA ALA A 120 -17.90 33.24 -8.50
C ALA A 120 -18.39 32.29 -7.39
N CYS A 121 -18.65 31.01 -7.74
CA CYS A 121 -18.98 29.97 -6.76
C CYS A 121 -17.83 29.73 -5.75
N TYR A 122 -16.58 29.76 -6.24
CA TYR A 122 -15.39 29.66 -5.41
C TYR A 122 -15.26 30.82 -4.42
N ALA A 123 -15.40 32.07 -4.90
CA ALA A 123 -15.36 33.26 -4.06
C ALA A 123 -16.47 33.25 -2.99
N LEU A 124 -17.69 32.81 -3.36
CA LEU A 124 -18.80 32.67 -2.42
C LEU A 124 -18.53 31.57 -1.37
N SER A 125 -17.95 30.44 -1.79
CA SER A 125 -17.59 29.35 -0.86
C SER A 125 -16.50 29.76 0.14
N LEU A 126 -15.53 30.57 -0.30
CA LEU A 126 -14.45 31.11 0.55
C LEU A 126 -14.99 32.14 1.56
N ALA A 127 -15.88 33.04 1.12
CA ALA A 127 -16.51 34.02 1.99
C ALA A 127 -17.37 33.34 3.09
N LEU A 128 -18.09 32.28 2.72
CA LEU A 128 -18.89 31.47 3.63
C LEU A 128 -18.01 30.72 4.66
N LEU A 129 -16.86 30.20 4.23
CA LEU A 129 -15.84 29.59 5.10
C LEU A 129 -15.38 30.54 6.21
N VAL A 130 -15.12 31.80 5.87
CA VAL A 130 -14.68 32.83 6.83
C VAL A 130 -15.79 33.18 7.83
N VAL A 131 -17.04 33.29 7.36
CA VAL A 131 -18.19 33.61 8.23
C VAL A 131 -18.48 32.45 9.20
N LEU A 132 -18.53 31.21 8.72
CA LEU A 132 -18.78 30.04 9.57
C LEU A 132 -17.64 29.77 10.56
N ALA A 133 -16.38 29.95 10.14
CA ALA A 133 -15.26 29.83 11.05
C ALA A 133 -15.35 30.86 12.18
N ARG A 134 -15.66 32.12 11.86
CA ARG A 134 -15.84 33.18 12.85
C ARG A 134 -16.99 32.89 13.82
N ASP A 135 -18.11 32.40 13.31
CA ASP A 135 -19.28 32.10 14.14
C ASP A 135 -19.10 30.82 14.98
N ALA A 136 -18.33 29.83 14.51
CA ALA A 136 -17.93 28.66 15.31
C ALA A 136 -17.04 29.06 16.50
N PHE A 137 -16.03 29.91 16.28
CA PHE A 137 -15.19 30.44 17.37
C PHE A 137 -15.96 31.32 18.36
N ALA A 138 -16.99 32.04 17.89
CA ALA A 138 -17.85 32.81 18.77
C ALA A 138 -18.77 31.91 19.61
N LEU A 139 -19.16 30.73 19.10
CA LEU A 139 -20.01 29.77 19.82
C LEU A 139 -19.28 29.16 21.03
N ASP A 140 -18.02 28.78 20.85
CA ASP A 140 -17.14 28.21 21.90
C ASP A 140 -16.90 29.18 23.09
N ALA A 141 -17.25 30.46 22.94
CA ALA A 141 -17.14 31.47 24.00
C ALA A 141 -18.40 31.57 24.90
N TYR A 142 -19.52 30.93 24.54
CA TYR A 142 -20.76 30.96 25.32
C TYR A 142 -20.83 29.85 26.38
N SER A 143 -21.57 30.09 27.47
CA SER A 143 -21.80 29.09 28.52
C SER A 143 -22.91 28.11 28.14
N GLN A 144 -22.81 26.85 28.56
CA GLN A 144 -23.77 25.76 28.27
C GLN A 144 -25.24 26.10 28.59
N ALA A 145 -25.51 26.88 29.66
CA ALA A 145 -26.87 27.33 30.01
C ALA A 145 -27.49 28.32 28.99
N PHE A 146 -26.64 29.08 28.29
CA PHE A 146 -27.06 30.00 27.22
C PHE A 146 -27.35 29.25 25.91
N GLU A 147 -26.61 28.17 25.66
CA GLU A 147 -26.82 27.31 24.49
C GLU A 147 -28.16 26.57 24.58
N ASP A 148 -28.49 26.03 25.77
CA ASP A 148 -29.75 25.34 25.99
C ASP A 148 -30.96 26.30 25.95
N ALA A 149 -30.81 27.51 26.51
CA ALA A 149 -31.86 28.54 26.49
C ALA A 149 -32.22 29.02 25.06
N ASN A 150 -31.25 28.99 24.15
CA ASN A 150 -31.41 29.46 22.76
C ASN A 150 -31.51 28.32 21.73
N GLN A 151 -31.57 27.05 22.17
CA GLN A 151 -31.64 25.86 21.31
C GLN A 151 -30.44 25.70 20.37
N LEU A 152 -29.23 25.96 20.88
CA LEU A 152 -27.96 25.96 20.15
C LEU A 152 -27.06 24.75 20.44
N ALA A 153 -27.52 23.77 21.23
CA ALA A 153 -26.71 22.64 21.71
C ALA A 153 -26.02 21.82 20.60
N THR A 154 -26.54 21.81 19.36
CA THR A 154 -25.92 21.14 18.21
C THR A 154 -25.40 22.10 17.13
N ALA A 155 -25.37 23.42 17.39
CA ALA A 155 -24.98 24.43 16.42
C ALA A 155 -23.49 24.32 15.99
N ASN A 156 -22.61 23.81 16.87
CA ASN A 156 -21.20 23.61 16.54
C ASN A 156 -20.98 22.50 15.50
N ILE A 157 -21.80 21.45 15.55
CA ILE A 157 -21.84 20.38 14.52
C ILE A 157 -22.37 20.95 13.19
N ALA A 158 -23.39 21.81 13.26
CA ALA A 158 -23.99 22.44 12.08
C ALA A 158 -23.07 23.48 11.40
N ASN A 159 -22.18 24.14 12.14
CA ASN A 159 -21.18 25.05 11.58
C ASN A 159 -19.97 24.31 10.99
N SER A 160 -19.60 23.16 11.55
CA SER A 160 -18.42 22.38 11.13
C SER A 160 -18.67 21.46 9.93
N LEU A 161 -19.88 20.92 9.76
CA LEU A 161 -20.24 20.08 8.61
C LEU A 161 -20.08 20.81 7.25
N PRO A 162 -20.62 22.02 7.05
CA PRO A 162 -20.46 22.76 5.80
C PRO A 162 -19.01 23.16 5.53
N LEU A 163 -18.19 23.35 6.57
CA LEU A 163 -16.75 23.61 6.44
C LEU A 163 -16.01 22.40 5.84
N VAL A 164 -16.40 21.18 6.19
CA VAL A 164 -15.79 19.96 5.62
C VAL A 164 -16.25 19.75 4.17
N PHE A 165 -17.54 19.94 3.89
CA PHE A 165 -18.10 19.76 2.55
C PHE A 165 -17.66 20.86 1.57
N THR A 166 -17.55 22.12 2.00
CA THR A 166 -17.01 23.24 1.18
C THR A 166 -15.59 22.98 0.69
N VAL A 167 -14.72 22.43 1.53
CA VAL A 167 -13.33 22.09 1.15
C VAL A 167 -13.32 20.97 0.10
N LEU A 168 -14.17 19.95 0.27
CA LEU A 168 -14.29 18.85 -0.69
C LEU A 168 -14.88 19.31 -2.03
N GLU A 169 -15.85 20.21 -1.99
CA GLU A 169 -16.45 20.87 -3.16
C GLU A 169 -15.42 21.66 -3.96
N VAL A 170 -14.60 22.48 -3.28
CA VAL A 170 -13.52 23.27 -3.88
C VAL A 170 -12.52 22.40 -4.63
N VAL A 171 -12.08 21.30 -4.00
CA VAL A 171 -11.14 20.36 -4.62
C VAL A 171 -11.76 19.69 -5.86
N ASN A 172 -13.02 19.28 -5.78
CA ASN A 172 -13.71 18.58 -6.87
C ASN A 172 -14.09 19.53 -8.03
N LEU A 173 -14.40 20.81 -7.73
CA LEU A 173 -14.71 21.84 -8.72
C LEU A 173 -13.46 22.22 -9.53
N ASN A 174 -12.31 22.28 -8.88
CA ASN A 174 -11.02 22.52 -9.55
C ASN A 174 -10.71 21.38 -10.54
N TYR A 175 -10.92 20.13 -10.11
CA TYR A 175 -10.75 18.96 -10.97
C TYR A 175 -11.72 18.94 -12.16
N LEU A 176 -12.96 19.40 -11.97
CA LEU A 176 -13.95 19.49 -13.04
C LEU A 176 -13.66 20.61 -14.03
N LEU A 177 -13.17 21.77 -13.58
CA LEU A 177 -12.80 22.87 -14.46
C LEU A 177 -11.68 22.50 -15.43
N ASP A 178 -10.78 21.60 -15.02
CA ASP A 178 -9.73 21.04 -15.87
C ASP A 178 -10.27 20.06 -16.93
N GLN A 179 -11.44 19.44 -16.72
CA GLN A 179 -12.03 18.46 -17.64
C GLN A 179 -13.10 19.02 -18.60
N ILE A 180 -13.57 20.25 -18.41
CA ILE A 180 -14.62 20.89 -19.24
C ILE A 180 -14.01 21.51 -20.50
N ALA A 181 -13.42 20.67 -21.35
CA ALA A 181 -13.18 20.98 -22.76
C ALA A 181 -14.08 20.06 -23.60
N PRO A 182 -14.96 20.58 -24.49
CA PRO A 182 -15.99 19.76 -25.10
C PRO A 182 -15.37 18.78 -26.11
N PRO A 183 -15.72 17.48 -26.09
CA PRO A 183 -15.41 16.60 -27.19
C PRO A 183 -16.47 16.79 -28.30
N PRO A 184 -16.09 16.97 -29.58
CA PRO A 184 -17.06 16.88 -30.66
C PRO A 184 -17.63 15.47 -30.79
N THR A 185 -18.93 15.45 -31.06
CA THR A 185 -19.75 14.30 -31.46
C THR A 185 -19.31 13.77 -32.83
N ALA A 186 -19.21 12.45 -32.94
CA ALA A 186 -19.27 11.77 -34.22
C ALA A 186 -20.04 10.46 -34.08
N THR A 187 -20.88 10.26 -35.08
CA THR A 187 -21.83 9.18 -35.34
C THR A 187 -21.16 7.82 -35.48
N ALA A 188 -21.91 6.80 -35.06
CA ALA A 188 -21.57 5.40 -35.14
C ALA A 188 -21.56 4.87 -36.59
N ALA A 189 -20.59 4.03 -36.93
CA ALA A 189 -20.79 2.72 -37.56
C ALA A 189 -19.44 2.06 -37.86
N ALA A 190 -19.27 0.84 -37.32
CA ALA A 190 -18.62 -0.34 -37.89
C ALA A 190 -17.79 -1.07 -36.82
N LEU A 191 -18.44 -2.06 -36.22
CA LEU A 191 -17.80 -3.22 -35.61
C LEU A 191 -17.10 -4.02 -36.72
N ASP A 192 -15.89 -4.52 -36.46
CA ASP A 192 -15.69 -5.96 -36.63
C ASP A 192 -14.45 -6.49 -35.91
N ASN A 193 -14.74 -7.55 -35.16
CA ASN A 193 -13.94 -8.68 -34.70
C ASN A 193 -12.48 -8.78 -35.19
N LEU A 194 -11.56 -8.87 -34.22
CA LEU A 194 -10.34 -9.68 -34.35
C LEU A 194 -10.07 -10.39 -33.02
N ASP A 195 -10.59 -11.62 -32.92
CA ASP A 195 -10.06 -12.65 -32.03
C ASP A 195 -8.60 -12.90 -32.39
N VAL A 196 -7.70 -12.56 -31.48
CA VAL A 196 -6.30 -13.00 -31.54
C VAL A 196 -6.10 -14.00 -30.40
N PRO A 197 -5.80 -15.28 -30.69
CA PRO A 197 -5.48 -16.25 -29.66
C PRO A 197 -4.20 -15.80 -28.95
N ALA A 198 -4.23 -15.81 -27.61
CA ALA A 198 -3.04 -15.61 -26.81
C ALA A 198 -1.99 -16.69 -27.19
N PRO A 199 -0.71 -16.32 -27.41
CA PRO A 199 0.33 -17.32 -27.65
C PRO A 199 0.45 -18.22 -26.42
N ALA A 200 0.31 -19.52 -26.65
CA ALA A 200 0.49 -20.53 -25.62
C ALA A 200 1.92 -20.43 -25.05
N PRO A 201 2.10 -20.49 -23.72
CA PRO A 201 3.43 -20.58 -23.14
C PRO A 201 4.12 -21.85 -23.67
N ALA A 202 5.35 -21.72 -24.14
CA ALA A 202 6.18 -22.85 -24.56
C ALA A 202 6.31 -23.86 -23.42
N PRO A 203 6.39 -25.17 -23.72
CA PRO A 203 6.56 -26.20 -22.70
C PRO A 203 7.96 -26.06 -22.10
N GLU A 204 8.08 -25.27 -21.02
CA GLU A 204 9.15 -25.47 -20.06
C GLU A 204 9.00 -26.89 -19.54
N LEU A 205 10.03 -27.71 -19.73
CA LEU A 205 10.13 -29.04 -19.15
C LEU A 205 9.86 -28.92 -17.65
N GLU A 206 8.64 -29.28 -17.25
CA GLU A 206 8.23 -29.45 -15.85
C GLU A 206 9.10 -30.55 -15.23
N GLN A 207 10.29 -30.19 -14.79
CA GLN A 207 10.83 -30.81 -13.60
C GLN A 207 10.12 -30.12 -12.45
N GLN A 208 8.99 -30.69 -12.01
CA GLN A 208 8.36 -30.32 -10.75
C GLN A 208 9.46 -30.26 -9.69
N PRO A 209 9.79 -29.07 -9.15
CA PRO A 209 10.88 -28.98 -8.20
C PRO A 209 10.46 -29.74 -6.95
N ARG A 210 11.11 -30.89 -6.70
CA ARG A 210 10.95 -31.72 -5.50
C ARG A 210 10.80 -30.80 -4.29
N GLY A 211 9.65 -30.86 -3.64
CA GLY A 211 9.32 -29.97 -2.53
C GLY A 211 10.39 -30.05 -1.46
N ILE A 212 11.16 -28.97 -1.28
CA ILE A 212 12.08 -28.86 -0.17
C ILE A 212 11.26 -28.79 1.11
N SER A 213 11.63 -29.61 2.09
CA SER A 213 11.05 -29.59 3.43
C SER A 213 11.27 -28.22 4.08
N PHE A 214 10.22 -27.64 4.67
CA PHE A 214 10.25 -26.40 5.46
C PHE A 214 11.42 -26.37 6.47
N VAL A 215 11.83 -27.54 6.97
CA VAL A 215 12.98 -27.72 7.88
C VAL A 215 14.30 -27.25 7.25
N LYS A 216 14.54 -27.52 5.97
CA LYS A 216 15.77 -27.10 5.26
C LYS A 216 15.80 -25.57 5.05
N MET A 217 14.64 -24.96 4.78
CA MET A 217 14.48 -23.50 4.76
C MET A 217 14.81 -22.88 6.12
N VAL A 218 14.27 -23.43 7.22
CA VAL A 218 14.57 -22.94 8.58
C VAL A 218 16.06 -23.09 8.91
N TYR A 219 16.72 -24.13 8.42
CA TYR A 219 18.17 -24.30 8.60
C TYR A 219 18.98 -23.22 7.87
N ILE A 220 18.58 -22.85 6.64
CA ILE A 220 19.20 -21.75 5.88
C ILE A 220 19.04 -20.39 6.61
N LEU A 221 17.95 -20.22 7.37
CA LEU A 221 17.67 -19.01 8.13
C LEU A 221 18.41 -18.93 9.48
N LYS A 222 19.11 -20.00 9.90
CA LYS A 222 19.85 -20.07 11.18
C LYS A 222 20.77 -18.86 11.44
N PRO A 223 21.54 -18.33 10.47
CA PRO A 223 22.41 -17.18 10.68
C PRO A 223 21.67 -15.92 11.15
N TYR A 224 20.39 -15.76 10.80
CA TYR A 224 19.58 -14.60 11.20
C TYR A 224 19.13 -14.63 12.66
N PHE A 225 18.92 -15.83 13.23
CA PHE A 225 18.53 -15.99 14.63
C PHE A 225 19.73 -16.10 15.56
N TRP A 226 20.81 -16.73 15.08
CA TRP A 226 21.99 -17.02 15.88
C TRP A 226 23.29 -16.76 15.10
N PRO A 227 23.61 -15.49 14.81
CA PRO A 227 24.81 -15.13 14.05
C PRO A 227 26.09 -15.54 14.78
N HIS A 228 27.15 -15.79 14.02
CA HIS A 228 28.47 -16.02 14.59
C HIS A 228 29.01 -14.77 15.31
N GLY A 229 29.66 -14.98 16.45
CA GLY A 229 30.21 -13.94 17.33
C GLY A 229 29.34 -13.60 18.55
N ALA A 230 29.95 -13.53 19.73
CA ALA A 230 29.26 -13.26 21.00
C ALA A 230 28.53 -11.90 21.01
N ALA A 231 29.10 -10.86 20.39
CA ALA A 231 28.48 -9.55 20.28
C ALA A 231 27.20 -9.57 19.43
N ASN A 232 27.16 -10.34 18.35
CA ASN A 232 25.99 -10.43 17.48
C ASN A 232 24.88 -11.29 18.11
N LYS A 233 25.24 -12.32 18.87
CA LYS A 233 24.29 -13.09 19.69
C LYS A 233 23.62 -12.21 20.74
N LEU A 234 24.41 -11.39 21.45
CA LEU A 234 23.87 -10.43 22.43
C LEU A 234 22.93 -9.42 21.76
N ARG A 235 23.29 -8.89 20.57
CA ARG A 235 22.43 -7.99 19.77
C ARG A 235 21.12 -8.67 19.35
N ALA A 236 21.18 -9.92 18.89
CA ALA A 236 19.99 -10.69 18.51
C ALA A 236 19.04 -10.87 19.71
N VAL A 237 19.56 -11.29 20.87
CA VAL A 237 18.77 -11.42 22.10
C VAL A 237 18.19 -10.07 22.53
N SER A 238 19.00 -9.01 22.53
CA SER A 238 18.52 -7.66 22.89
C SER A 238 17.42 -7.15 21.98
N THR A 239 17.45 -7.50 20.69
CA THR A 239 16.38 -7.20 19.73
C THR A 239 15.04 -7.76 20.20
N TYR A 240 15.00 -9.03 20.60
CA TYR A 240 13.78 -9.67 21.08
C TYR A 240 13.29 -9.09 22.41
N VAL A 241 14.21 -8.77 23.32
CA VAL A 241 13.87 -8.14 24.61
C VAL A 241 13.24 -6.76 24.37
N VAL A 242 13.88 -5.90 23.56
CA VAL A 242 13.38 -4.56 23.23
C VAL A 242 12.04 -4.64 22.49
N LEU A 243 11.86 -5.63 21.62
CA LEU A 243 10.58 -5.90 20.93
C LEU A 243 9.47 -6.23 21.93
N ILE A 244 9.73 -7.12 22.88
CA ILE A 244 8.75 -7.51 23.91
C ILE A 244 8.39 -6.29 24.77
N VAL A 245 9.37 -5.52 25.21
CA VAL A 245 9.14 -4.29 25.99
C VAL A 245 8.29 -3.28 25.21
N SER A 246 8.60 -3.07 23.93
CA SER A 246 7.80 -2.20 23.03
C SER A 246 6.34 -2.66 22.97
N LYS A 247 6.10 -3.96 22.75
CA LYS A 247 4.74 -4.53 22.65
C LYS A 247 3.98 -4.48 23.97
N LEU A 248 4.64 -4.77 25.09
CA LEU A 248 4.04 -4.66 26.42
C LEU A 248 3.67 -3.20 26.74
N ALA A 249 4.53 -2.23 26.41
CA ALA A 249 4.23 -0.81 26.56
C ALA A 249 3.02 -0.40 25.70
N ASN A 250 2.93 -0.89 24.45
CA ASN A 250 1.78 -0.63 23.57
C ASN A 250 0.49 -1.25 24.10
N LEU A 251 0.58 -2.44 24.71
CA LEU A 251 -0.56 -3.13 25.29
C LEU A 251 -1.02 -2.48 26.59
N ALA A 252 -0.10 -1.95 27.39
CA ALA A 252 -0.41 -1.28 28.65
C ALA A 252 -0.95 0.15 28.46
N SER A 253 -0.54 0.86 27.41
CA SER A 253 -0.88 2.28 27.25
C SER A 253 -2.38 2.57 27.33
N PRO A 254 -3.30 1.84 26.67
CA PRO A 254 -4.72 2.18 26.69
C PRO A 254 -5.36 2.06 28.08
N LEU A 255 -4.79 1.27 29.00
CA LEU A 255 -5.27 1.18 30.39
C LEU A 255 -5.07 2.50 31.14
N TYR A 256 -3.93 3.17 30.95
CA TYR A 256 -3.68 4.49 31.53
C TYR A 256 -4.61 5.56 30.95
N MET A 257 -5.02 5.42 29.68
CA MET A 257 -6.05 6.28 29.09
C MET A 257 -7.42 6.06 29.74
N ALA A 258 -7.76 4.82 30.10
CA ALA A 258 -8.95 4.54 30.89
C ALA A 258 -8.89 5.19 32.27
N GLU A 259 -7.79 4.98 33.01
CA GLU A 259 -7.61 5.54 34.34
C GLU A 259 -7.59 7.07 34.34
N ALA A 260 -7.01 7.71 33.32
CA ALA A 260 -7.04 9.16 33.15
C ALA A 260 -8.49 9.66 32.98
N THR A 261 -9.28 8.96 32.18
CA THR A 261 -10.70 9.28 31.94
C THR A 261 -11.52 9.12 33.22
N ASN A 262 -11.30 8.04 33.97
CA ASN A 262 -11.97 7.78 35.24
C ASN A 262 -11.61 8.81 36.32
N ALA A 263 -10.33 9.21 36.40
CA ALA A 263 -9.88 10.26 37.31
C ALA A 263 -10.52 11.63 36.97
N LEU A 264 -10.71 11.92 35.68
CA LEU A 264 -11.37 13.14 35.23
C LEU A 264 -12.86 13.17 35.65
N LEU A 265 -13.55 12.03 35.58
CA LEU A 265 -14.91 11.86 36.07
C LEU A 265 -15.01 12.02 37.58
N ALA A 266 -14.00 11.56 38.31
CA ALA A 266 -13.85 11.78 39.76
C ALA A 266 -13.44 13.23 40.12
N LYS A 267 -13.30 14.11 39.13
CA LYS A 267 -12.84 15.52 39.27
C LYS A 267 -11.45 15.66 39.89
N ASP A 268 -10.61 14.62 39.81
CA ASP A 268 -9.22 14.64 40.24
C ASP A 268 -8.30 14.94 39.06
N THR A 269 -8.06 16.23 38.83
CA THR A 269 -7.25 16.72 37.69
C THR A 269 -5.78 16.32 37.81
N ALA A 270 -5.24 16.20 39.03
CA ALA A 270 -3.85 15.84 39.25
C ALA A 270 -3.59 14.39 38.84
N ARG A 271 -4.46 13.46 39.25
CA ARG A 271 -4.37 12.05 38.83
C ARG A 271 -4.67 11.87 37.35
N ALA A 272 -5.65 12.60 36.81
CA ALA A 272 -5.96 12.55 35.38
C ALA A 272 -4.76 12.97 34.52
N LEU A 273 -4.07 14.05 34.89
CA LEU A 273 -2.89 14.53 34.18
C LEU A 273 -1.70 13.57 34.31
N GLY A 274 -1.48 12.99 35.50
CA GLY A 274 -0.46 11.96 35.72
C GLY A 274 -0.66 10.73 34.85
N ASN A 275 -1.90 10.22 34.77
CA ASN A 275 -2.23 9.07 33.92
C ASN A 275 -2.17 9.40 32.43
N LEU A 276 -2.50 10.62 32.01
CA LEU A 276 -2.37 11.06 30.63
C LEU A 276 -0.89 11.16 30.19
N VAL A 277 -0.03 11.68 31.08
CA VAL A 277 1.42 11.67 30.87
C VAL A 277 1.93 10.24 30.77
N ALA A 278 1.49 9.33 31.66
CA ALA A 278 1.86 7.92 31.59
C ALA A 278 1.42 7.25 30.27
N PHE A 279 0.19 7.51 29.82
CA PHE A 279 -0.31 7.03 28.53
C PHE A 279 0.58 7.50 27.37
N THR A 280 0.85 8.80 27.29
CA THR A 280 1.64 9.38 26.19
C THR A 280 3.10 8.93 26.25
N ALA A 281 3.67 8.82 27.46
CA ALA A 281 5.01 8.29 27.67
C ALA A 281 5.11 6.83 27.23
N LEU A 282 4.14 5.97 27.56
CA LEU A 282 4.13 4.57 27.13
C LEU A 282 3.99 4.41 25.62
N VAL A 283 3.14 5.21 24.98
CA VAL A 283 3.03 5.24 23.51
C VAL A 283 4.36 5.67 22.88
N LEU A 284 5.01 6.70 23.44
CA LEU A 284 6.31 7.16 22.96
C LEU A 284 7.38 6.10 23.15
N VAL A 285 7.46 5.47 24.34
CA VAL A 285 8.38 4.38 24.65
C VAL A 285 8.16 3.20 23.71
N SER A 286 6.91 2.78 23.48
CA SER A 286 6.56 1.73 22.52
C SER A 286 7.15 2.02 21.13
N LYS A 287 6.93 3.24 20.60
CA LYS A 287 7.44 3.65 19.29
C LYS A 287 8.96 3.76 19.25
N LEU A 288 9.58 4.38 20.24
CA LEU A 288 11.04 4.54 20.32
C LEU A 288 11.74 3.18 20.45
N PHE A 289 11.21 2.27 21.27
CA PHE A 289 11.77 0.93 21.41
C PHE A 289 11.61 0.11 20.13
N ARG A 290 10.51 0.30 19.38
CA ARG A 290 10.35 -0.31 18.06
C ARG A 290 11.42 0.16 17.08
N GLU A 291 11.72 1.45 17.05
CA GLU A 291 12.79 1.97 16.20
C GLU A 291 14.19 1.55 16.69
N LEU A 292 14.40 1.54 18.00
CA LEU A 292 15.66 1.04 18.58
C LEU A 292 15.88 -0.44 18.26
N GLN A 293 14.82 -1.25 18.33
CA GLN A 293 14.83 -2.65 17.92
C GLN A 293 15.22 -2.79 16.44
N SER A 294 14.70 -1.94 15.56
CA SER A 294 15.03 -1.94 14.14
C SER A 294 16.53 -1.63 13.90
N LEU A 295 17.08 -0.65 14.62
CA LEU A 295 18.49 -0.25 14.54
C LEU A 295 19.44 -1.32 15.08
N ILE A 296 19.12 -1.93 16.23
CA ILE A 296 19.92 -3.02 16.80
C ILE A 296 19.91 -4.23 15.85
N TYR A 297 18.73 -4.57 15.32
CA TYR A 297 18.58 -5.70 14.42
C TYR A 297 19.30 -5.47 13.08
N LEU A 298 19.42 -4.23 12.60
CA LEU A 298 20.05 -3.94 11.31
C LEU A 298 21.46 -4.53 11.20
N ARG A 299 22.27 -4.45 12.27
CA ARG A 299 23.63 -5.04 12.26
C ARG A 299 23.61 -6.57 12.21
N VAL A 300 22.68 -7.21 12.94
CA VAL A 300 22.47 -8.66 12.90
C VAL A 300 22.06 -9.09 11.49
N LYS A 301 21.09 -8.38 10.93
CA LYS A 301 20.55 -8.57 9.58
C LYS A 301 21.63 -8.53 8.51
N GLN A 302 22.50 -7.51 8.54
CA GLN A 302 23.57 -7.35 7.56
C GLN A 302 24.66 -8.42 7.72
N THR A 303 24.99 -8.80 8.96
CA THR A 303 25.97 -9.87 9.19
C THR A 303 25.46 -11.21 8.65
N ALA A 304 24.20 -11.55 8.94
CA ALA A 304 23.57 -12.77 8.43
C ALA A 304 23.44 -12.76 6.89
N TYR A 305 23.19 -11.60 6.29
CA TYR A 305 23.17 -11.44 4.83
C TYR A 305 24.55 -11.77 4.22
N VAL A 306 25.63 -11.20 4.76
CA VAL A 306 26.99 -11.46 4.28
C VAL A 306 27.36 -12.93 4.45
N GLU A 307 27.03 -13.52 5.61
CA GLU A 307 27.31 -14.94 5.89
C GLU A 307 26.60 -15.84 4.88
N LEU A 308 25.29 -15.65 4.66
CA LEU A 308 24.51 -16.46 3.72
C LEU A 308 24.93 -16.25 2.26
N ALA A 309 25.25 -15.02 1.86
CA ALA A 309 25.77 -14.71 0.53
C ALA A 309 27.12 -15.38 0.30
N THR A 310 28.03 -15.31 1.28
CA THR A 310 29.37 -15.91 1.20
C THR A 310 29.28 -17.43 1.12
N LEU A 311 28.47 -18.06 1.98
CA LEU A 311 28.25 -19.51 1.96
C LEU A 311 27.69 -19.99 0.63
N THR A 312 26.74 -19.24 0.06
CA THR A 312 26.17 -19.58 -1.25
C THR A 312 27.21 -19.43 -2.36
N TYR A 313 28.00 -18.36 -2.32
CA TYR A 313 29.04 -18.09 -3.30
C TYR A 313 30.16 -19.14 -3.27
N GLU A 314 30.60 -19.53 -2.08
CA GLU A 314 31.57 -20.60 -1.85
C GLU A 314 31.04 -21.94 -2.35
N HIS A 315 29.77 -22.25 -2.06
CA HIS A 315 29.14 -23.47 -2.55
C HIS A 315 29.09 -23.51 -4.08
N VAL A 316 28.71 -22.41 -4.75
CA VAL A 316 28.71 -22.33 -6.22
C VAL A 316 30.12 -22.60 -6.77
N HIS A 317 31.17 -22.04 -6.16
CA HIS A 317 32.56 -22.30 -6.58
C HIS A 317 33.02 -23.75 -6.37
N SER A 318 32.44 -24.46 -5.40
CA SER A 318 32.76 -25.86 -5.16
C SER A 318 32.19 -26.82 -6.22
N LEU A 319 31.25 -26.36 -7.05
CA LEU A 319 30.59 -27.21 -8.06
C LEU A 319 31.50 -27.51 -9.25
N SER A 320 31.25 -28.64 -9.91
CA SER A 320 32.09 -29.12 -11.01
C SER A 320 32.06 -28.21 -12.24
N TYR A 321 33.10 -28.30 -13.06
CA TYR A 321 33.16 -27.61 -14.35
C TYR A 321 31.97 -27.96 -15.26
N ASP A 322 31.57 -29.24 -15.26
CA ASP A 322 30.43 -29.75 -16.03
C ASP A 322 29.11 -29.07 -15.65
N TRP A 323 28.92 -28.78 -14.36
CA TRP A 323 27.76 -28.03 -13.89
C TRP A 323 27.77 -26.57 -14.38
N HIS A 324 28.93 -25.92 -14.29
CA HIS A 324 29.11 -24.52 -14.70
C HIS A 324 28.87 -24.30 -16.21
N VAL A 325 29.30 -25.23 -17.07
CA VAL A 325 29.10 -25.12 -18.53
C VAL A 325 27.65 -25.35 -18.93
N ARG A 326 26.91 -26.21 -18.22
CA ARG A 326 25.51 -26.54 -18.55
C ARG A 326 24.50 -25.50 -18.06
N LYS A 327 24.85 -24.71 -17.04
CA LYS A 327 23.94 -23.74 -16.42
C LYS A 327 24.15 -22.34 -16.99
N LYS A 328 23.04 -21.61 -17.17
CA LYS A 328 23.09 -20.18 -17.52
C LYS A 328 23.54 -19.38 -16.30
N LEU A 329 24.71 -18.75 -16.37
CA LEU A 329 25.30 -17.99 -15.26
C LEU A 329 24.35 -16.92 -14.70
N GLY A 330 23.60 -16.23 -15.58
CA GLY A 330 22.63 -15.21 -15.18
C GLY A 330 21.50 -15.75 -14.29
N ASP A 331 21.02 -16.97 -14.57
CA ASP A 331 19.95 -17.61 -13.77
C ASP A 331 20.47 -18.05 -12.39
N VAL A 332 21.72 -18.50 -12.32
CA VAL A 332 22.39 -18.89 -11.07
C VAL A 332 22.60 -17.67 -10.18
N LEU A 333 23.23 -16.60 -10.71
CA LEU A 333 23.47 -15.36 -9.97
C LEU A 333 22.17 -14.74 -9.48
N ARG A 334 21.14 -14.69 -10.35
CA ARG A 334 19.83 -14.17 -9.97
C ARG A 334 19.13 -15.01 -8.89
N SER A 335 19.29 -16.33 -8.91
CA SER A 335 18.73 -17.22 -7.88
C SER A 335 19.47 -17.07 -6.55
N MET A 336 20.79 -16.85 -6.58
CA MET A 336 21.59 -16.51 -5.41
C MET A 336 21.15 -15.16 -4.81
N ASP A 337 21.23 -14.07 -5.57
CA ASP A 337 20.93 -12.73 -5.09
C ASP A 337 19.52 -12.61 -4.52
N ARG A 338 18.52 -13.03 -5.31
CA ARG A 338 17.10 -13.01 -4.88
C ARG A 338 16.85 -13.95 -3.71
N GLY A 339 17.53 -15.09 -3.68
CA GLY A 339 17.44 -16.06 -2.60
C GLY A 339 17.88 -15.47 -1.26
N VAL A 340 19.05 -14.84 -1.23
CA VAL A 340 19.62 -14.23 -0.02
C VAL A 340 18.77 -13.04 0.42
N GLU A 341 18.34 -12.18 -0.52
CA GLU A 341 17.43 -11.07 -0.23
C GLU A 341 16.09 -11.55 0.34
N SER A 342 15.56 -12.64 -0.22
CA SER A 342 14.31 -13.26 0.23
C SER A 342 14.42 -13.89 1.60
N ALA A 343 15.54 -14.54 1.93
CA ALA A 343 15.78 -15.04 3.28
C ALA A 343 15.69 -13.91 4.32
N ASN A 344 16.34 -12.78 4.04
CA ASN A 344 16.26 -11.58 4.86
C ASN A 344 14.83 -11.03 4.98
N ALA A 345 14.09 -10.99 3.86
CA ALA A 345 12.69 -10.55 3.85
C ALA A 345 11.80 -11.45 4.71
N VAL A 346 11.93 -12.78 4.61
CA VAL A 346 11.15 -13.73 5.43
C VAL A 346 11.38 -13.46 6.92
N VAL A 347 12.62 -13.33 7.38
CA VAL A 347 12.88 -13.06 8.80
C VAL A 347 12.26 -11.75 9.25
N SER A 348 12.47 -10.69 8.47
CA SER A 348 12.01 -9.34 8.81
C SER A 348 10.48 -9.24 8.86
N TYR A 349 9.78 -9.78 7.86
CA TYR A 349 8.32 -9.65 7.77
C TYR A 349 7.57 -10.73 8.54
N VAL A 350 8.06 -11.97 8.58
CA VAL A 350 7.36 -13.06 9.29
C VAL A 350 7.66 -13.02 10.78
N PHE A 351 8.94 -13.02 11.16
CA PHE A 351 9.33 -13.21 12.55
C PHE A 351 9.37 -11.92 13.36
N LEU A 352 9.73 -10.79 12.76
CA LEU A 352 9.81 -9.50 13.47
C LEU A 352 8.56 -8.63 13.31
N TYR A 353 7.69 -8.92 12.34
CA TYR A 353 6.47 -8.15 12.12
C TYR A 353 5.19 -8.98 12.31
N LEU A 354 4.99 -10.03 11.51
CA LEU A 354 3.75 -10.81 11.51
C LEU A 354 3.53 -11.54 12.83
N PHE A 355 4.53 -12.28 13.32
CA PHE A 355 4.42 -13.05 14.56
C PHE A 355 4.15 -12.17 15.79
N PRO A 356 4.89 -11.05 16.02
CA PRO A 356 4.58 -10.13 17.12
C PRO A 356 3.21 -9.47 17.00
N THR A 357 2.75 -9.18 15.78
CA THR A 357 1.42 -8.60 15.54
C THR A 357 0.31 -9.60 15.86
N LEU A 358 0.47 -10.88 15.49
CA LEU A 358 -0.48 -11.93 15.86
C LEU A 358 -0.46 -12.19 17.37
N ALA A 359 0.71 -12.21 18.00
CA ALA A 359 0.83 -12.33 19.45
C ALA A 359 0.16 -11.15 20.19
N GLU A 360 0.33 -9.93 19.68
CA GLU A 360 -0.36 -8.72 20.18
C GLU A 360 -1.87 -8.84 20.02
N ALA A 361 -2.37 -9.33 18.88
CA ALA A 361 -3.80 -9.56 18.68
C ALA A 361 -4.40 -10.57 19.66
N VAL A 362 -3.69 -11.68 19.92
CA VAL A 362 -4.07 -12.65 20.95
C VAL A 362 -4.05 -12.01 22.33
N ALA A 363 -3.01 -11.22 22.65
CA ALA A 363 -2.90 -10.53 23.93
C ALA A 363 -4.05 -9.54 24.16
N VAL A 364 -4.44 -8.75 23.14
CA VAL A 364 -5.61 -7.84 23.21
C VAL A 364 -6.90 -8.63 23.46
N THR A 365 -7.06 -9.78 22.79
CA THR A 365 -8.23 -10.66 22.99
C THR A 365 -8.29 -11.18 24.42
N VAL A 366 -7.15 -11.59 24.99
CA VAL A 366 -7.03 -12.03 26.39
C VAL A 366 -7.32 -10.89 27.36
N VAL A 367 -6.82 -9.68 27.09
CA VAL A 367 -7.12 -8.47 27.89
C VAL A 367 -8.63 -8.19 27.88
N PHE A 368 -9.30 -8.30 26.73
CA PHE A 368 -10.76 -8.16 26.63
C PHE A 368 -11.53 -9.21 27.44
N ALA A 369 -11.07 -10.46 27.46
CA ALA A 369 -11.70 -11.52 28.22
C ALA A 369 -11.48 -11.39 29.75
N LEU A 370 -10.26 -11.09 30.18
CA LEU A 370 -9.88 -11.10 31.61
C LEU A 370 -10.09 -9.75 32.30
N HIS A 371 -9.64 -8.65 31.69
CA HIS A 371 -9.68 -7.33 32.31
C HIS A 371 -11.06 -6.69 32.19
N PHE A 372 -11.69 -6.77 31.02
CA PHE A 372 -13.01 -6.20 30.79
C PHE A 372 -14.17 -7.17 31.08
N GLN A 373 -13.87 -8.45 31.37
CA GLN A 373 -14.84 -9.50 31.71
C GLN A 373 -16.01 -9.67 30.71
N LEU A 374 -15.83 -9.27 29.45
CA LEU A 374 -16.82 -9.40 28.39
C LEU A 374 -16.39 -10.46 27.38
N ALA A 375 -16.90 -11.68 27.59
CA ALA A 375 -16.72 -12.76 26.62
C ALA A 375 -17.27 -12.39 25.22
N SER A 376 -18.36 -11.61 25.17
CA SER A 376 -18.96 -11.11 23.92
C SER A 376 -18.03 -10.14 23.17
N LEU A 377 -17.33 -9.25 23.88
CA LEU A 377 -16.36 -8.30 23.30
C LEU A 377 -15.14 -9.06 22.74
N SER A 378 -14.60 -10.00 23.52
CA SER A 378 -13.48 -10.85 23.09
C SER A 378 -13.85 -11.68 21.86
N PHE A 379 -15.05 -12.27 21.82
CA PHE A 379 -15.54 -13.00 20.67
C PHE A 379 -15.71 -12.08 19.45
N LEU A 380 -16.29 -10.90 19.62
CA LEU A 380 -16.47 -9.93 18.53
C LEU A 380 -15.13 -9.48 17.94
N ALA A 381 -14.14 -9.15 18.79
CA ALA A 381 -12.80 -8.74 18.35
C ALA A 381 -12.07 -9.86 17.59
N PHE A 382 -12.16 -11.10 18.07
CA PHE A 382 -11.58 -12.24 17.38
C PHE A 382 -12.30 -12.56 16.05
N ALA A 383 -13.64 -12.54 16.06
CA ALA A 383 -14.45 -12.79 14.87
C ALA A 383 -14.21 -11.71 13.79
N SER A 384 -14.16 -10.43 14.19
CA SER A 384 -13.88 -9.34 13.25
C SER A 384 -12.48 -9.41 12.68
N LEU A 385 -11.48 -9.79 13.49
CA LEU A 385 -10.11 -10.04 13.01
C LEU A 385 -10.08 -11.18 11.98
N ALA A 386 -10.77 -12.28 12.25
CA ALA A 386 -10.87 -13.41 11.31
C ALA A 386 -11.55 -13.00 9.99
N VAL A 387 -12.65 -12.26 10.06
CA VAL A 387 -13.36 -11.70 8.89
C VAL A 387 -12.45 -10.75 8.12
N TYR A 388 -11.76 -9.84 8.82
CA TYR A 388 -10.81 -8.89 8.22
C TYR A 388 -9.73 -9.62 7.43
N VAL A 389 -9.09 -10.63 8.03
CA VAL A 389 -8.03 -11.41 7.37
C VAL A 389 -8.58 -12.17 6.17
N PHE A 390 -9.72 -12.86 6.32
CA PHE A 390 -10.34 -13.62 5.23
C PHE A 390 -10.71 -12.74 4.04
N VAL A 391 -11.41 -11.62 4.28
CA VAL A 391 -11.83 -10.68 3.23
C VAL A 391 -10.61 -10.02 2.58
N THR A 392 -9.62 -9.60 3.38
CA THR A 392 -8.38 -8.99 2.86
C THR A 392 -7.66 -9.96 1.92
N ILE A 393 -7.52 -11.24 2.29
CA ILE A 393 -6.87 -12.25 1.44
C ILE A 393 -7.69 -12.48 0.16
N LYS A 394 -9.01 -12.65 0.25
CA LYS A 394 -9.86 -12.86 -0.92
C LYS A 394 -9.78 -11.70 -1.92
N ILE A 395 -9.87 -10.46 -1.45
CA ILE A 395 -9.73 -9.27 -2.29
C ILE A 395 -8.30 -9.17 -2.83
N THR A 396 -7.28 -9.50 -2.04
CA THR A 396 -5.88 -9.49 -2.50
C THR A 396 -5.65 -10.49 -3.63
N LEU A 397 -6.20 -11.70 -3.53
CA LEU A 397 -6.14 -12.71 -4.59
C LEU A 397 -6.88 -12.26 -5.85
N TRP A 398 -8.06 -11.65 -5.69
CA TRP A 398 -8.79 -11.07 -6.82
C TRP A 398 -8.03 -9.90 -7.46
N ARG A 399 -7.36 -9.06 -6.68
CA ARG A 399 -6.52 -7.95 -7.17
C ARG A 399 -5.31 -8.43 -7.95
N LYS A 400 -4.76 -9.60 -7.59
CA LYS A 400 -3.55 -10.17 -8.21
C LYS A 400 -3.65 -10.19 -9.74
N LYS A 401 -4.80 -10.57 -10.31
CA LYS A 401 -5.02 -10.62 -11.77
C LYS A 401 -4.87 -9.26 -12.46
N TYR A 402 -5.32 -8.17 -11.83
CA TYR A 402 -5.17 -6.81 -12.39
C TYR A 402 -3.72 -6.37 -12.35
N ARG A 403 -3.00 -6.74 -11.28
CA ARG A 403 -1.58 -6.45 -11.15
C ARG A 403 -0.77 -7.23 -12.18
N GLU A 404 -1.05 -8.51 -12.38
CA GLU A 404 -0.42 -9.33 -13.42
C GLU A 404 -0.69 -8.78 -14.83
N ALA A 405 -1.93 -8.36 -15.12
CA ALA A 405 -2.26 -7.72 -16.39
C ALA A 405 -1.52 -6.39 -16.59
N SER A 406 -1.46 -5.55 -15.54
CA SER A 406 -0.73 -4.29 -15.57
C SER A 406 0.77 -4.51 -15.80
N THR A 407 1.40 -5.44 -15.08
CA THR A 407 2.82 -5.79 -15.28
C THR A 407 3.10 -6.35 -16.67
N ARG A 408 2.19 -7.13 -17.25
CA ARG A 408 2.35 -7.61 -18.64
C ARG A 408 2.38 -6.45 -19.64
N HIS A 409 1.48 -5.47 -19.50
CA HIS A 409 1.45 -4.30 -20.38
C HIS A 409 2.56 -3.29 -20.06
N ASP A 410 3.06 -3.28 -18.83
CA ASP A 410 4.28 -2.56 -18.42
C ASP A 410 5.51 -3.08 -19.17
N ASN A 411 5.66 -4.41 -19.23
CA ASN A 411 6.72 -5.03 -20.02
C ASN A 411 6.52 -4.78 -21.53
N GLU A 412 5.30 -4.92 -22.05
CA GLU A 412 5.00 -4.69 -23.48
C GLU A 412 5.40 -3.28 -23.95
N TYR A 413 5.16 -2.25 -23.13
CA TYR A 413 5.59 -0.88 -23.50
C TYR A 413 7.10 -0.72 -23.44
N HIS A 414 7.78 -1.31 -22.44
CA HIS A 414 9.24 -1.23 -22.32
C HIS A 414 9.93 -1.97 -23.46
N ASP A 415 9.43 -3.14 -23.82
CA ASP A 415 9.94 -3.94 -24.94
C ASP A 415 9.82 -3.14 -26.24
N LYS A 416 8.66 -2.48 -26.47
CA LYS A 416 8.46 -1.62 -27.64
C LYS A 416 9.36 -0.39 -27.67
N ALA A 417 9.54 0.28 -26.54
CA ALA A 417 10.47 1.42 -26.46
C ALA A 417 11.91 0.99 -26.74
N THR A 418 12.32 -0.14 -26.16
CA THR A 418 13.69 -0.67 -26.31
C THR A 418 13.96 -1.08 -27.76
N ASP A 419 13.03 -1.81 -28.38
CA ASP A 419 13.12 -2.22 -29.79
C ASP A 419 13.23 -1.01 -30.74
N ALA A 420 12.42 0.02 -30.52
CA ALA A 420 12.48 1.24 -31.33
C ALA A 420 13.80 2.01 -31.15
N LEU A 421 14.34 2.10 -29.93
CA LEU A 421 15.60 2.79 -29.67
C LEU A 421 16.82 2.03 -30.18
N LEU A 422 16.81 0.70 -30.10
CA LEU A 422 17.86 -0.15 -30.67
C LEU A 422 17.86 -0.05 -32.20
N ASN A 423 16.69 0.04 -32.83
CA ASN A 423 16.51 0.14 -34.27
C ASN A 423 16.31 1.60 -34.76
N TYR A 424 16.90 2.57 -34.06
CA TYR A 424 16.75 3.99 -34.38
C TYR A 424 17.14 4.34 -35.82
N GLU A 425 18.22 3.74 -36.33
CA GLU A 425 18.70 3.97 -37.70
C GLU A 425 17.65 3.55 -38.73
N THR A 426 17.03 2.38 -38.54
CA THR A 426 15.97 1.88 -39.42
C THR A 426 14.77 2.82 -39.45
N ILE A 427 14.33 3.30 -38.29
CA ILE A 427 13.21 4.26 -38.21
C ILE A 427 13.54 5.54 -39.00
N LYS A 428 14.79 6.02 -38.91
CA LYS A 428 15.26 7.18 -39.66
C LYS A 428 15.37 6.93 -41.16
N TYR A 429 15.80 5.75 -41.59
CA TYR A 429 15.84 5.39 -43.02
C TYR A 429 14.44 5.42 -43.66
N PHE A 430 13.41 5.02 -42.91
CA PHE A 430 12.02 5.01 -43.41
C PHE A 430 11.21 6.25 -43.04
N SER A 431 11.79 7.23 -42.32
CA SER A 431 11.10 8.45 -41.85
C SER A 431 9.76 8.16 -41.14
N ASN A 432 9.74 7.10 -40.33
CA ASN A 432 8.51 6.56 -39.73
C ASN A 432 8.36 6.92 -38.24
N GLU A 433 8.98 8.02 -37.78
CA GLU A 433 9.02 8.39 -36.36
C GLU A 433 7.62 8.60 -35.78
N ARG A 434 6.73 9.22 -36.56
CA ARG A 434 5.36 9.49 -36.12
C ARG A 434 4.56 8.20 -35.89
N HIS A 435 4.76 7.20 -36.72
CA HIS A 435 4.12 5.89 -36.57
C HIS A 435 4.59 5.18 -35.29
N GLU A 436 5.88 5.26 -34.97
CA GLU A 436 6.42 4.69 -33.74
C GLU A 436 5.90 5.41 -32.50
N VAL A 437 5.81 6.74 -32.54
CA VAL A 437 5.21 7.53 -31.45
C VAL A 437 3.73 7.16 -31.25
N GLU A 438 2.94 7.04 -32.32
CA GLU A 438 1.52 6.65 -32.26
C GLU A 438 1.35 5.21 -31.76
N THR A 439 2.26 4.30 -32.12
CA THR A 439 2.26 2.92 -31.62
C THR A 439 2.62 2.85 -30.14
N TYR A 440 3.66 3.57 -29.73
CA TYR A 440 4.04 3.69 -28.32
C TYR A 440 2.91 4.27 -27.46
N ALA A 441 2.25 5.33 -27.95
CA ALA A 441 1.11 5.94 -27.27
C ALA A 441 -0.06 4.96 -27.06
N ARG A 442 -0.35 4.08 -28.04
CA ARG A 442 -1.38 3.04 -27.91
C ARG A 442 -1.03 1.99 -26.83
N VAL A 443 0.23 1.56 -26.77
CA VAL A 443 0.67 0.58 -25.77
C VAL A 443 0.66 1.19 -24.36
N ILE A 444 1.07 2.45 -24.23
CA ILE A 444 0.94 3.21 -22.97
C ILE A 444 -0.51 3.34 -22.54
N ASP A 445 -1.43 3.74 -23.43
CA ASP A 445 -2.86 3.89 -23.08
C ASP A 445 -3.43 2.58 -22.52
N LYS A 446 -3.05 1.45 -23.13
CA LYS A 446 -3.41 0.12 -22.65
C LYS A 446 -2.87 -0.14 -21.24
N TYR A 447 -1.58 0.11 -20.99
CA TYR A 447 -0.98 0.01 -19.65
C TYR A 447 -1.72 0.90 -18.63
N GLN A 448 -2.00 2.15 -18.97
CA GLN A 448 -2.67 3.11 -18.10
C GLN A 448 -4.07 2.64 -17.68
N ARG A 449 -4.87 2.06 -18.60
CA ARG A 449 -6.19 1.49 -18.27
C ARG A 449 -6.10 0.38 -17.21
N TYR A 450 -5.10 -0.49 -17.31
CA TYR A 450 -4.87 -1.55 -16.31
C TYR A 450 -4.29 -0.99 -15.00
N SER A 451 -3.41 0.02 -15.07
CA SER A 451 -2.87 0.69 -13.88
C SER A 451 -3.96 1.38 -13.06
N ILE A 452 -4.92 2.03 -13.72
CA ILE A 452 -6.11 2.59 -13.05
C ILE A 452 -6.91 1.48 -12.35
N SER A 453 -7.06 0.32 -12.99
CA SER A 453 -7.77 -0.82 -12.38
C SER A 453 -7.04 -1.36 -11.14
N VAL A 454 -5.71 -1.38 -11.15
CA VAL A 454 -4.88 -1.73 -9.98
C VAL A 454 -5.13 -0.72 -8.85
N GLN A 455 -5.09 0.58 -9.13
CA GLN A 455 -5.34 1.60 -8.12
C GLN A 455 -6.78 1.55 -7.58
N ALA A 456 -7.77 1.40 -8.46
CA ALA A 456 -9.18 1.28 -8.07
C ALA A 456 -9.40 0.06 -7.17
N SER A 457 -8.78 -1.08 -7.48
CA SER A 457 -8.87 -2.29 -6.66
C SER A 457 -8.21 -2.14 -5.28
N LEU A 458 -7.15 -1.32 -5.16
CA LEU A 458 -6.55 -0.97 -3.87
C LEU A 458 -7.49 -0.08 -3.05
N SER A 459 -8.13 0.91 -3.68
CA SER A 459 -9.12 1.76 -3.01
C SER A 459 -10.32 0.95 -2.51
N VAL A 460 -10.81 -0.03 -3.30
CA VAL A 460 -11.87 -0.95 -2.87
C VAL A 460 -11.42 -1.77 -1.65
N LEU A 461 -10.20 -2.31 -1.65
CA LEU A 461 -9.66 -3.02 -0.48
C LEU A 461 -9.65 -2.13 0.76
N ASN A 462 -9.10 -0.91 0.65
CA ASN A 462 -9.00 0.02 1.76
C ASN A 462 -10.39 0.44 2.28
N GLY A 463 -11.35 0.64 1.38
CA GLY A 463 -12.74 0.94 1.72
C GLY A 463 -13.41 -0.21 2.49
N VAL A 464 -13.31 -1.44 2.00
CA VAL A 464 -13.87 -2.62 2.67
C VAL A 464 -13.21 -2.85 4.04
N GLN A 465 -11.89 -2.71 4.14
CA GLN A 465 -11.17 -2.80 5.40
C GLN A 465 -11.63 -1.73 6.40
N SER A 466 -11.82 -0.49 5.95
CA SER A 466 -12.30 0.61 6.79
C SER A 466 -13.71 0.34 7.30
N VAL A 467 -14.61 -0.17 6.45
CA VAL A 467 -15.98 -0.57 6.85
C VAL A 467 -15.94 -1.66 7.91
N ILE A 468 -15.12 -2.70 7.75
CA ILE A 468 -15.00 -3.79 8.75
C ILE A 468 -14.49 -3.23 10.09
N ILE A 469 -13.46 -2.39 10.07
CA ILE A 469 -12.91 -1.77 11.29
C ILE A 469 -13.97 -0.93 11.98
N GLN A 470 -14.67 -0.05 11.25
CA GLN A 470 -15.67 0.84 11.86
C GLN A 470 -16.91 0.10 12.35
N LEU A 471 -17.36 -0.95 11.65
CA LEU A 471 -18.43 -1.83 12.14
C LEU A 471 -18.00 -2.59 13.41
N THR A 472 -16.73 -2.98 13.50
CA THR A 472 -16.18 -3.62 14.70
C THR A 472 -16.15 -2.66 15.87
N VAL A 473 -15.67 -1.43 15.67
CA VAL A 473 -15.65 -0.39 16.70
C VAL A 473 -17.08 -0.06 17.13
N LEU A 474 -18.01 0.14 16.20
CA LEU A 474 -19.43 0.37 16.48
C LEU A 474 -20.03 -0.78 17.28
N GLY A 475 -19.79 -2.03 16.87
CA GLY A 475 -20.30 -3.21 17.58
C GLY A 475 -19.70 -3.36 18.98
N ALA A 476 -18.40 -3.13 19.14
CA ALA A 476 -17.71 -3.24 20.41
C ALA A 476 -18.16 -2.16 21.40
N LEU A 477 -18.22 -0.90 20.95
CA LEU A 477 -18.71 0.21 21.75
C LEU A 477 -20.22 0.08 22.04
N GLY A 478 -21.00 -0.42 21.08
CA GLY A 478 -22.42 -0.72 21.26
C GLY A 478 -22.68 -1.82 22.28
N LEU A 479 -21.81 -2.84 22.38
CA LEU A 479 -21.88 -3.85 23.44
C LEU A 479 -21.42 -3.32 24.80
N ALA A 480 -20.46 -2.39 24.82
CA ALA A 480 -19.96 -1.78 26.04
C ALA A 480 -20.94 -0.74 26.63
N ALA A 481 -21.63 0.04 25.79
CA ALA A 481 -22.47 1.16 26.22
C ALA A 481 -23.56 0.79 27.25
N PRO A 482 -24.35 -0.30 27.09
CA PRO A 482 -25.33 -0.71 28.09
C PRO A 482 -24.70 -1.07 29.45
N HIS A 483 -23.48 -1.62 29.44
CA HIS A 483 -22.78 -1.99 30.68
C HIS A 483 -22.26 -0.76 31.43
N VAL A 484 -21.88 0.30 30.71
CA VAL A 484 -21.49 1.60 31.28
C VAL A 484 -22.71 2.32 31.87
N VAL A 485 -23.85 2.31 31.18
CA VAL A 485 -25.05 3.07 31.58
C VAL A 485 -25.87 2.34 32.65
N ALA A 486 -26.07 1.02 32.52
CA ALA A 486 -27.06 0.30 33.31
C ALA A 486 -26.58 -0.19 34.68
N SER A 487 -25.35 0.12 35.11
CA SER A 487 -24.76 -0.28 36.41
C SER A 487 -25.06 -1.74 36.80
N SER A 488 -25.15 -2.62 35.80
CA SER A 488 -25.63 -4.00 35.98
C SER A 488 -24.46 -4.88 36.41
N GLY A 489 -24.03 -4.75 37.66
CA GLY A 489 -23.20 -5.72 38.38
C GLY A 489 -21.74 -5.93 37.91
N ARG A 490 -21.29 -5.32 36.82
CA ARG A 490 -19.87 -5.30 36.38
C ARG A 490 -19.35 -3.86 36.30
N PRO A 491 -18.17 -3.54 36.88
CA PRO A 491 -17.64 -2.18 36.88
C PRO A 491 -16.94 -1.87 35.56
N ILE A 492 -17.71 -1.65 34.48
CA ILE A 492 -17.15 -1.07 33.24
C ILE A 492 -17.33 0.43 33.34
N ASP A 493 -16.24 1.11 33.67
CA ASP A 493 -16.21 2.56 33.77
C ASP A 493 -16.14 3.22 32.37
N ILE A 494 -16.44 4.51 32.29
CA ILE A 494 -16.38 5.29 31.03
C ILE A 494 -14.96 5.26 30.44
N GLY A 495 -13.91 5.19 31.26
CA GLY A 495 -12.55 5.01 30.79
C GLY A 495 -12.32 3.69 30.06
N ALA A 496 -13.00 2.61 30.46
CA ALA A 496 -12.92 1.33 29.77
C ALA A 496 -13.48 1.43 28.34
N PHE A 497 -14.54 2.23 28.14
CA PHE A 497 -15.11 2.51 26.82
C PHE A 497 -14.08 3.16 25.89
N VAL A 498 -13.33 4.15 26.39
CA VAL A 498 -12.26 4.82 25.62
C VAL A 498 -11.12 3.85 25.30
N ALA A 499 -10.68 3.06 26.29
CA ALA A 499 -9.60 2.09 26.09
C ALA A 499 -9.93 1.03 25.04
N ILE A 500 -11.17 0.54 24.99
CA ILE A 500 -11.62 -0.43 23.97
C ILE A 500 -11.44 0.15 22.56
N SER A 501 -11.81 1.42 22.35
CA SER A 501 -11.63 2.08 21.05
C SER A 501 -10.15 2.16 20.66
N VAL A 502 -9.28 2.56 21.59
CA VAL A 502 -7.83 2.65 21.36
C VAL A 502 -7.23 1.26 21.08
N TYR A 503 -7.63 0.23 21.84
CA TYR A 503 -7.18 -1.15 21.61
C TYR A 503 -7.55 -1.66 20.23
N LEU A 504 -8.78 -1.42 19.78
CA LEU A 504 -9.22 -1.84 18.44
C LEU A 504 -8.44 -1.11 17.34
N ASN A 505 -8.17 0.18 17.49
CA ASN A 505 -7.37 0.91 16.51
C ASN A 505 -5.94 0.35 16.42
N ASN A 506 -5.29 0.15 17.57
CA ASN A 506 -3.95 -0.46 17.65
C ASN A 506 -3.91 -1.88 17.06
N LEU A 507 -4.98 -2.65 17.26
CA LEU A 507 -5.12 -4.00 16.71
C LEU A 507 -5.10 -4.00 15.18
N PHE A 508 -5.87 -3.13 14.54
CA PHE A 508 -6.02 -3.14 13.08
C PHE A 508 -4.93 -2.37 12.32
N GLN A 509 -4.27 -1.38 12.94
CA GLN A 509 -3.24 -0.56 12.30
C GLN A 509 -2.13 -1.38 11.61
N PRO A 510 -1.47 -2.36 12.26
CA PRO A 510 -0.43 -3.15 11.60
C PRO A 510 -0.97 -4.10 10.52
N LEU A 511 -2.27 -4.41 10.54
CA LEU A 511 -2.90 -5.29 9.55
C LEU A 511 -3.26 -4.57 8.25
N PHE A 512 -3.21 -3.24 8.20
CA PHE A 512 -3.57 -2.46 7.01
C PHE A 512 -2.78 -2.90 5.76
N ASN A 513 -1.50 -3.22 5.90
CA ASN A 513 -0.65 -3.68 4.80
C ASN A 513 -0.51 -5.23 4.72
N LEU A 514 -1.45 -5.99 5.26
CA LEU A 514 -1.37 -7.45 5.28
C LEU A 514 -1.29 -8.06 3.87
N GLY A 515 -1.99 -7.49 2.89
CA GLY A 515 -1.94 -7.96 1.50
C GLY A 515 -0.57 -7.77 0.84
N GLY A 516 0.15 -6.70 1.19
CA GLY A 516 1.53 -6.50 0.74
C GLY A 516 2.47 -7.53 1.35
N ILE A 517 2.37 -7.73 2.66
CA ILE A 517 3.16 -8.70 3.41
C ILE A 517 2.93 -10.13 2.90
N TYR A 518 1.68 -10.53 2.66
CA TYR A 518 1.35 -11.84 2.12
C TYR A 518 2.09 -12.11 0.80
N ASN A 519 1.98 -11.18 -0.16
CA ASN A 519 2.65 -11.34 -1.45
C ASN A 519 4.18 -11.36 -1.30
N MET A 520 4.73 -10.53 -0.41
CA MET A 520 6.15 -10.50 -0.14
C MET A 520 6.65 -11.82 0.46
N VAL A 521 5.91 -12.40 1.40
CA VAL A 521 6.23 -13.70 2.01
C VAL A 521 6.16 -14.81 0.96
N ILE A 522 5.10 -14.88 0.15
CA ILE A 522 4.97 -15.90 -0.90
C ILE A 522 6.13 -15.81 -1.90
N ASN A 523 6.44 -14.61 -2.40
CA ASN A 523 7.56 -14.44 -3.34
C ASN A 523 8.89 -14.82 -2.69
N SER A 524 9.11 -14.41 -1.44
CA SER A 524 10.34 -14.73 -0.73
C SER A 524 10.49 -16.23 -0.48
N VAL A 525 9.39 -16.95 -0.23
CA VAL A 525 9.39 -18.41 -0.09
C VAL A 525 9.77 -19.08 -1.41
N VAL A 526 9.25 -18.60 -2.55
CA VAL A 526 9.57 -19.13 -3.88
C VAL A 526 11.05 -18.91 -4.24
N ASP A 527 11.58 -17.71 -4.01
CA ASP A 527 12.98 -17.40 -4.31
C ASP A 527 13.93 -18.13 -3.36
N MET A 528 13.57 -18.27 -2.08
CA MET A 528 14.36 -19.06 -1.13
C MET A 528 14.30 -20.57 -1.44
N LYS A 529 13.22 -21.06 -2.05
CA LYS A 529 13.17 -22.44 -2.57
C LYS A 529 14.22 -22.64 -3.66
N LYS A 530 14.34 -21.73 -4.62
CA LYS A 530 15.38 -21.78 -5.67
C LYS A 530 16.80 -21.74 -5.10
N LEU A 531 17.03 -20.89 -4.10
CA LEU A 531 18.31 -20.86 -3.38
C LEU A 531 18.61 -22.19 -2.70
N SER A 532 17.63 -22.79 -2.04
CA SER A 532 17.81 -24.09 -1.40
C SER A 532 18.00 -25.22 -2.41
N GLU A 533 17.43 -25.13 -3.61
CA GLU A 533 17.69 -26.08 -4.71
C GLU A 533 19.15 -25.94 -5.16
N LEU A 534 19.63 -24.72 -5.32
CA LEU A 534 21.03 -24.43 -5.65
C LEU A 534 21.99 -25.00 -4.59
N LEU A 535 21.73 -24.74 -3.30
CA LEU A 535 22.52 -25.25 -2.17
C LEU A 535 22.40 -26.77 -1.95
N SER A 536 21.49 -27.45 -2.66
CA SER A 536 21.30 -28.91 -2.55
C SER A 536 22.08 -29.70 -3.60
N VAL A 537 22.75 -29.02 -4.53
CA VAL A 537 23.58 -29.69 -5.54
C VAL A 537 24.87 -30.13 -4.85
N GLU A 538 25.13 -31.42 -4.83
CA GLU A 538 26.38 -31.94 -4.26
C GLU A 538 27.54 -31.73 -5.25
N PRO A 539 28.74 -31.35 -4.79
CA PRO A 539 29.93 -31.28 -5.65
C PRO A 539 30.31 -32.67 -6.17
N ASP A 540 30.62 -32.78 -7.47
CA ASP A 540 31.03 -34.06 -8.08
C ASP A 540 32.43 -34.52 -7.64
N VAL A 541 33.30 -33.56 -7.25
CA VAL A 541 34.67 -33.81 -6.83
C VAL A 541 34.84 -33.22 -5.44
N VAL A 542 35.05 -34.09 -4.44
CA VAL A 542 35.27 -33.70 -3.05
C VAL A 542 36.56 -34.37 -2.58
N ASP A 543 37.40 -33.62 -1.88
CA ASP A 543 38.59 -34.18 -1.24
C ASP A 543 38.20 -35.24 -0.21
N ALA A 544 38.97 -36.33 -0.15
CA ALA A 544 38.81 -37.33 0.91
C ALA A 544 39.11 -36.69 2.27
N ALA A 545 38.48 -37.18 3.34
CA ALA A 545 38.64 -36.65 4.70
C ALA A 545 40.10 -36.65 5.19
N ASP A 546 40.96 -37.47 4.59
CA ASP A 546 42.38 -37.64 4.88
C ASP A 546 43.29 -37.16 3.73
N ALA A 547 42.78 -36.30 2.84
CA ALA A 547 43.55 -35.75 1.73
C ALA A 547 44.85 -35.09 2.23
N ARG A 548 45.99 -35.51 1.66
CA ARG A 548 47.31 -35.02 2.03
C ARG A 548 47.79 -33.96 1.06
N GLU A 549 48.42 -32.92 1.61
CA GLU A 549 49.04 -31.86 0.81
C GLU A 549 50.17 -32.43 -0.07
N LEU A 550 50.14 -32.09 -1.36
CA LEU A 550 51.08 -32.63 -2.35
C LEU A 550 52.49 -32.07 -2.11
N ARG A 551 53.39 -32.88 -1.52
CA ARG A 551 54.78 -32.48 -1.25
C ARG A 551 55.67 -32.70 -2.48
N SER A 552 55.89 -31.64 -3.26
CA SER A 552 56.74 -31.66 -4.46
C SER A 552 58.23 -31.54 -4.12
N ASN A 553 58.98 -32.64 -4.19
CA ASN A 553 60.45 -32.60 -4.31
C ASN A 553 60.97 -33.21 -5.62
N ARG A 554 60.16 -34.05 -6.31
CA ARG A 554 60.30 -34.48 -7.72
C ARG A 554 58.92 -34.99 -8.18
N THR A 555 58.27 -34.31 -9.12
CA THR A 555 56.93 -34.68 -9.59
C THR A 555 57.04 -35.56 -10.84
N MET A 556 56.75 -36.85 -10.70
CA MET A 556 56.53 -37.76 -11.84
C MET A 556 55.01 -37.88 -12.05
N LEU A 557 54.50 -37.35 -13.16
CA LEU A 557 53.09 -37.48 -13.53
C LEU A 557 52.86 -38.86 -14.15
N ILE A 558 52.28 -39.79 -13.38
CA ILE A 558 51.87 -41.09 -13.89
C ILE A 558 50.39 -40.98 -14.27
N ILE A 559 50.11 -40.93 -15.58
CA ILE A 559 48.74 -40.98 -16.10
C ILE A 559 48.33 -42.45 -16.17
N ALA A 560 47.69 -42.97 -15.11
CA ALA A 560 47.11 -44.30 -15.11
C ALA A 560 45.83 -44.29 -15.98
N HIS A 561 45.96 -44.65 -17.25
CA HIS A 561 44.86 -44.61 -18.20
C HIS A 561 44.11 -45.96 -18.23
N ARG A 562 43.11 -46.13 -17.35
CA ARG A 562 42.06 -47.16 -17.51
C ARG A 562 40.73 -46.46 -17.80
N LEU A 563 40.53 -46.04 -19.05
CA LEU A 563 39.27 -45.42 -19.49
C LEU A 563 38.14 -46.45 -19.53
N SER A 564 37.33 -46.49 -18.49
CA SER A 564 35.91 -46.83 -18.61
C SER A 564 35.12 -45.53 -18.48
N THR A 565 35.09 -44.72 -19.55
CA THR A 565 34.21 -43.54 -19.61
C THR A 565 32.77 -44.00 -19.77
N ARG A 566 32.08 -44.19 -18.64
CA ARG A 566 30.63 -44.37 -18.63
C ARG A 566 29.96 -43.00 -18.82
N LYS A 567 29.98 -42.49 -20.06
CA LYS A 567 29.12 -41.38 -20.46
C LYS A 567 27.68 -41.90 -20.41
N ALA A 568 26.84 -41.31 -19.57
CA ALA A 568 25.50 -41.79 -19.24
C ALA A 568 24.70 -42.19 -20.49
N ASN A 569 24.39 -43.48 -20.58
CA ASN A 569 23.50 -44.07 -21.57
C ASN A 569 22.07 -43.70 -21.19
N ASN A 570 21.49 -42.71 -21.86
CA ASN A 570 20.07 -42.42 -21.76
C ASN A 570 19.35 -43.29 -22.79
N ASN A 571 18.92 -44.49 -22.39
CA ASN A 571 17.92 -45.25 -23.14
C ASN A 571 17.11 -46.13 -22.18
N ASN A 572 15.83 -45.78 -22.05
CA ASN A 572 14.78 -46.70 -21.63
C ASN A 572 14.71 -47.86 -22.62
N ASN A 573 15.14 -49.06 -22.23
CA ASN A 573 14.38 -50.32 -22.34
C ASN A 573 15.28 -51.57 -22.20
N SER A 574 14.65 -52.60 -21.64
CA SER A 574 14.98 -54.04 -21.68
C SER A 574 16.02 -54.59 -20.67
N SER A 575 15.46 -55.23 -19.65
CA SER A 575 15.82 -56.54 -19.11
C SER A 575 16.95 -57.33 -19.79
N SER A 576 17.96 -57.72 -19.02
CA SER A 576 18.34 -59.14 -18.75
C SER A 576 19.73 -59.19 -18.13
N GLY A 577 19.91 -60.11 -17.18
CA GLY A 577 21.13 -60.26 -16.39
C GLY A 577 22.29 -60.90 -17.14
N GLY A 578 23.48 -60.78 -16.56
CA GLY A 578 24.65 -61.52 -17.01
C GLY A 578 25.97 -61.06 -16.37
N GLY A 579 26.44 -61.85 -15.41
CA GLY A 579 27.86 -62.25 -15.30
C GLY A 579 28.90 -61.20 -14.87
N LEU A 580 29.39 -61.37 -13.63
CA LEU A 580 30.68 -60.87 -13.18
C LEU A 580 31.81 -61.28 -14.14
N SER A 581 32.73 -60.36 -14.42
CA SER A 581 34.12 -60.71 -14.72
C SER A 581 35.07 -59.91 -13.83
N ARG A 582 35.91 -60.68 -13.10
CA ARG A 582 37.06 -60.26 -12.31
C ARG A 582 37.98 -59.36 -13.14
N GLY A 583 38.34 -58.20 -12.58
CA GLY A 583 39.47 -57.40 -13.02
C GLY A 583 40.50 -57.34 -11.91
N GLU A 584 41.65 -57.94 -12.17
CA GLU A 584 42.83 -58.01 -11.33
C GLU A 584 43.36 -56.64 -10.88
N GLU A 585 44.01 -56.68 -9.72
CA GLU A 585 44.83 -55.65 -9.08
C GLU A 585 45.85 -55.04 -10.03
N LEU A 586 46.05 -53.73 -9.90
CA LEU A 586 47.36 -53.05 -9.86
C LEU A 586 47.17 -51.59 -9.44
#